data_AF-A0AAJ1VCY4-F1
#
_entry.id   AF-A0AAJ1VCY4-F1
#
_cell.length_a   1.000
_cell.length_b   1.000
_cell.length_c   1.000
_cell.angle_alpha   90.00
_cell.angle_beta   90.00
_cell.angle_gamma   90.00
#
_symmetry.space_group_name_H-M   'P 1'
#
loop_
_entity.id
_entity.type
_entity.pdbx_description
1 polymer ?
#
loop_
_entity_poly.entity_id
_entity_poly.type
_entity_poly.pdbx_seq_one_letter_code
_entity_poly.pdbx_strand_id
1 'polypeptide(L)' 'MKFFGITLLLLIPLVAFSLGMDILLGFDLDNSIKHAFNPFLVKDPAELILFFILLAFLVFSFFYRKKKKGNTKGQQ' A
#
# COMPACT_ATOMS: atom_id res chain seq x y z
N MET A 1 -9.65 24.75 -22.24
CA MET A 1 -10.95 24.15 -21.85
C MET A 1 -11.29 22.83 -22.59
N LYS A 2 -10.31 22.03 -23.05
CA LYS A 2 -10.56 20.70 -23.65
C LYS A 2 -10.03 19.57 -22.77
N PHE A 3 -8.79 19.71 -22.29
CA PHE A 3 -8.19 18.79 -21.34
C PHE A 3 -8.97 18.69 -20.03
N PHE A 4 -9.40 19.82 -19.45
CA PHE A 4 -10.16 19.82 -18.19
C PHE A 4 -11.46 19.00 -18.26
N GLY A 5 -12.17 19.07 -19.41
CA GLY A 5 -13.39 18.28 -19.62
C GLY A 5 -13.10 16.78 -19.74
N ILE A 6 -12.02 16.41 -20.44
CA ILE A 6 -11.60 15.01 -20.59
C ILE A 6 -11.12 14.46 -19.23
N THR A 7 -10.40 15.24 -18.45
CA THR A 7 -9.98 14.87 -17.09
C THR A 7 -11.19 14.63 -16.19
N LEU A 8 -12.19 15.51 -16.23
CA LEU A 8 -13.40 15.35 -15.42
C LEU A 8 -14.23 14.13 -15.87
N LEU A 9 -14.33 13.92 -17.19
CA LEU A 9 -15.03 12.79 -17.78
C LEU A 9 -14.37 11.45 -17.42
N LEU A 10 -13.04 11.42 -17.28
CA LEU A 10 -12.32 10.23 -16.80
C LEU A 10 -12.38 10.08 -15.27
N LEU A 11 -12.38 11.18 -14.52
CA LEU A 11 -12.37 11.15 -13.06
C LEU A 11 -13.67 10.54 -12.49
N ILE A 12 -14.82 10.93 -13.04
CA ILE A 12 -16.13 10.49 -12.55
C ILE A 12 -16.31 8.96 -12.59
N PRO A 13 -16.13 8.26 -13.74
CA PRO A 13 -16.27 6.81 -13.79
C PRO A 13 -15.17 6.10 -12.99
N LEU A 14 -13.98 6.68 -12.88
CA LEU A 14 -12.89 6.09 -12.10
C LEU A 14 -13.20 6.09 -10.59
N VAL A 15 -13.72 7.22 -10.08
CA VAL A 15 -14.17 7.33 -8.69
C VAL A 15 -15.39 6.44 -8.44
N ALA A 16 -16.36 6.42 -9.36
CA ALA A 16 -17.54 5.55 -9.24
C ALA A 16 -17.16 4.06 -9.25
N PHE A 17 -16.21 3.65 -10.08
CA PHE A 17 -15.71 2.28 -10.12
C PHE A 17 -14.98 1.90 -8.83
N SER A 18 -14.13 2.79 -8.30
CA SER A 18 -13.45 2.58 -7.02
C SER A 18 -14.44 2.39 -5.86
N LEU A 19 -15.41 3.31 -5.72
CA LEU A 19 -16.43 3.21 -4.67
C LEU A 19 -17.34 1.99 -4.87
N GLY A 20 -17.65 1.63 -6.11
CA GLY A 20 -18.40 0.42 -6.42
C GLY A 20 -17.68 -0.85 -6.00
N MET A 21 -16.36 -0.92 -6.20
CA MET A 21 -15.54 -2.03 -5.73
C MET A 21 -15.51 -2.11 -4.19
N ASP A 22 -15.39 -0.96 -3.51
CA ASP A 22 -15.43 -0.91 -2.05
C ASP A 22 -16.76 -1.48 -1.51
N ILE A 23 -17.89 -1.15 -2.14
CA ILE A 23 -19.21 -1.69 -1.79
C ILE A 23 -19.29 -3.20 -2.09
N LEU A 24 -18.81 -3.66 -3.25
CA LEU A 24 -18.83 -5.08 -3.64
C LEU A 24 -17.97 -5.96 -2.71
N LEU A 25 -16.89 -5.41 -2.18
CA LEU A 25 -16.02 -6.06 -1.19
C LEU A 25 -16.61 -6.00 0.23
N GLY A 26 -17.76 -5.33 0.42
CA GLY A 26 -18.43 -5.20 1.71
C GLY A 26 -17.78 -4.19 2.66
N PHE A 27 -16.96 -3.28 2.14
CA PHE A 27 -16.36 -2.22 2.94
C PHE A 27 -17.36 -1.08 3.17
N ASP A 28 -17.46 -0.63 4.43
CA ASP A 28 -18.20 0.58 4.76
C ASP A 28 -17.59 1.81 4.08
N LEU A 29 -18.43 2.66 3.48
CA LEU A 29 -18.01 3.87 2.77
C LEU A 29 -17.26 4.84 3.69
N ASP A 30 -17.72 4.99 4.93
CA ASP A 30 -17.03 5.77 5.97
C ASP A 30 -15.63 5.23 6.28
N ASN A 31 -15.47 3.92 6.18
CA ASN A 31 -14.23 3.22 6.47
C ASN A 31 -13.25 3.35 5.29
N SER A 32 -13.77 3.29 4.07
CA SER A 32 -13.03 3.41 2.80
C SER A 32 -12.47 4.82 2.60
N ILE A 33 -13.23 5.87 2.94
CA ILE A 33 -12.73 7.26 2.93
C ILE A 33 -11.56 7.41 3.90
N LYS A 34 -11.68 6.88 5.13
CA LYS A 34 -10.60 6.94 6.12
C LYS A 34 -9.35 6.18 5.64
N HIS A 35 -9.51 5.02 4.99
CA HIS A 35 -8.40 4.27 4.40
C HIS A 35 -7.74 5.01 3.23
N ALA A 36 -8.51 5.68 2.38
CA ALA A 36 -7.97 6.44 1.25
C ALA A 36 -7.05 7.59 1.72
N PHE A 37 -7.38 8.23 2.84
CA PHE A 37 -6.56 9.30 3.44
C PHE A 37 -5.44 8.80 4.35
N ASN A 38 -5.57 7.60 4.92
CA ASN A 38 -4.52 6.98 5.71
C ASN A 38 -4.42 5.48 5.40
N PRO A 39 -3.56 5.10 4.42
CA PRO A 39 -3.43 3.71 3.97
C PRO A 39 -2.78 2.80 5.02
N PHE A 40 -2.31 3.35 6.14
CA PHE A 40 -1.74 2.61 7.27
C PHE A 40 -2.64 2.60 8.50
N LEU A 41 -3.93 2.95 8.35
CA LEU A 41 -4.94 2.66 9.38
C LEU A 41 -5.11 1.15 9.47
N VAL A 42 -4.28 0.53 10.32
CA VAL A 42 -4.38 -0.89 10.61
C VAL A 42 -5.60 -1.08 11.51
N LYS A 43 -6.63 -1.75 10.98
CA LYS A 43 -7.90 -1.92 11.70
C LYS A 43 -7.99 -3.29 12.35
N ASP A 44 -7.35 -4.28 11.76
CA ASP A 44 -7.37 -5.64 12.27
C ASP A 44 -6.06 -6.03 12.97
N PRO A 45 -6.12 -6.71 14.13
CA PRO A 45 -4.93 -7.25 14.80
C PRO A 45 -4.10 -8.15 13.87
N ALA A 46 -4.75 -8.84 12.92
CA ALA A 46 -4.10 -9.69 11.94
C ALA A 46 -3.23 -8.88 10.95
N GLU A 47 -3.71 -7.73 10.49
CA GLU A 47 -2.95 -6.84 9.59
C GLU A 47 -1.71 -6.25 10.30
N LEU A 48 -1.83 -5.93 11.60
CA LEU A 48 -0.69 -5.48 12.40
C LEU A 48 0.39 -6.56 12.47
N ILE A 49 -0.01 -7.80 12.76
CA ILE A 49 0.90 -8.94 12.83
C ILE A 49 1.60 -9.15 11.47
N LEU A 50 0.86 -9.10 10.37
CA LEU A 50 1.41 -9.23 9.02
C LEU A 50 2.41 -8.11 8.69
N PHE A 51 2.09 -6.87 9.06
CA PHE A 51 2.99 -5.73 8.88
C PHE A 51 4.31 -5.92 9.63
N PHE A 52 4.28 -6.36 10.89
CA PHE A 52 5.49 -6.64 11.67
C PHE A 52 6.32 -7.78 11.07
N ILE A 53 5.69 -8.82 10.54
CA ILE A 53 6.39 -9.92 9.85
C ILE A 53 7.11 -9.40 8.60
N LEU A 54 6.42 -8.61 7.77
CA LEU A 54 7.00 -8.01 6.56
C LEU A 54 8.15 -7.05 6.89
N LEU A 55 7.99 -6.24 7.94
CA LEU A 55 9.03 -5.34 8.43
C LEU A 55 10.26 -6.11 8.92
N ALA A 56 10.06 -7.18 9.69
CA ALA A 56 11.13 -8.06 10.14
C ALA A 56 11.86 -8.70 8.96
N PHE A 57 11.12 -9.16 7.94
CA PHE A 57 11.71 -9.71 6.72
C PHE A 57 12.53 -8.67 5.95
N LEU A 58 12.07 -7.43 5.87
CA LEU A 58 12.78 -6.33 5.24
C LEU A 58 14.11 -6.03 5.97
N VAL A 59 14.06 -5.92 7.30
CA VAL A 59 15.26 -5.68 8.13
C VAL A 59 16.23 -6.85 8.00
N PHE A 60 15.72 -8.08 8.04
CA PHE A 60 16.53 -9.29 7.87
C PHE A 60 17.18 -9.34 6.49
N SER A 61 16.43 -9.05 5.42
CA SER A 61 16.93 -8.97 4.05
C SER A 61 18.01 -7.88 3.91
N PHE A 62 17.82 -6.72 4.53
CA PHE A 62 18.80 -5.65 4.55
C PHE A 62 20.09 -6.05 5.27
N PHE A 63 19.97 -6.70 6.43
CA PHE A 63 21.12 -7.20 7.19
C PHE A 63 21.86 -8.31 6.45
N TYR A 64 21.13 -9.23 5.82
CA TYR A 64 21.69 -10.32 5.02
C TYR A 64 22.43 -9.78 3.78
N ARG A 65 21.84 -8.80 3.07
CA ARG A 65 22.50 -8.10 1.96
C ARG A 65 23.75 -7.34 2.42
N LYS A 66 23.70 -6.69 3.60
CA LYS A 66 24.86 -6.01 4.19
C LYS A 66 25.99 -6.99 4.54
N LYS A 67 25.64 -8.18 5.05
CA LYS A 67 26.61 -9.24 5.38
C LYS A 67 27.30 -9.81 4.13
N LYS A 68 26.56 -9.98 3.01
CA LYS A 68 27.17 -10.37 1.72
C LYS A 68 28.17 -9.33 1.19
N LYS A 69 27.92 -8.03 1.38
CA LYS A 69 28.83 -6.97 0.92
C LYS A 69 30.13 -6.85 1.75
N GLY A 70 30.12 -7.31 3.01
CA GLY A 70 31.31 -7.35 3.87
C GLY A 70 32.25 -8.51 3.56
N ASN A 71 31.73 -9.64 3.05
CA ASN A 71 32.54 -10.84 2.82
C ASN A 71 33.34 -10.81 1.49
N THR A 72 33.09 -9.84 0.61
CA THR A 72 33.87 -9.64 -0.63
C THR A 72 35.11 -8.75 -0.42
N LYS A 73 35.21 -8.03 0.71
CA LYS A 73 36.36 -7.18 1.03
C LYS A 73 37.42 -7.86 1.92
N GLY A 74 37.18 -9.09 2.36
CA GLY A 74 38.11 -9.87 3.18
C GLY A 74 38.85 -10.99 2.42
N GLN A 75 38.75 -11.02 1.09
CA GLN A 75 39.46 -11.97 0.22
C GLN A 75 40.12 -11.26 -0.98
N GLN A 76 40.68 -10.08 -0.76
CA GLN A 76 41.68 -9.48 -1.64
C GLN A 76 42.97 -9.27 -0.87
#